data_AF-A0A6A7BBT4-F1
#
_entry.id   AF-A0A6A7BBT4-F1
#
_cell.length_a   1.000
_cell.length_b   1.000
_cell.length_c   1.000
_cell.angle_alpha   90.00
_cell.angle_beta   90.00
_cell.angle_gamma   90.00
#
_symmetry.space_group_name_H-M   'P 1'
#
loop_
_entity.id
_entity.type
_entity.pdbx_description
1 polymer ?
#
loop_
_entity_poly.entity_id
_entity_poly.type
_entity_poly.pdbx_seq_one_letter_code
_entity_poly.pdbx_strand_id
1 'polypeptide(L)'
;MDWQLLDYAKEAEDTASGLHVFLGEIPQYRKDITGDIAELFAISNVLHVLHEALELSRYGRYSGRILKDLGICLPSLGHTLDDVRDMFSKSKNKMLPGAFPGTPPYAVIWEDALAELNAQGIPLPVRLKLFHTYLQGMYNALKGEEDEEELHQIRLSLSRLLKKQQPMESYFNRLPVHGSGKAKTPKPPSPKVSRPKIHSHPTYPTGYNQQPHFTVPPMPLPHRASIAPTWGSLGIGDIPIIPPPAPEIPQSPTHSSASSHTYSNHSADSEPVPHWAMKIFDGRHSSTPFQTLGDATICLGRDEPRVIEMLTGDGFDKVLELPFEATNVWVRLYWRADDNRARLLFLTMDPTGRRMRQCIPVTGLKLLRTESCLQLCRVNRKDGQLDLWARLRFTLYERMVLFYCTVVAMKRQDQTGIPEGLDDFFQPGEKMEFSGETTDARWLHAFRIFRDEDSGCVRFEVTARRGPLKMIPIWTAFVTQYIGHKGWMKRVGPATVQFGELHPYIFCDGYRVPRGPTGRYQLTFTTAEDAQTLRARFHRIKTR
;
A
#
# COMPACT_ATOMS: atom_id res chain seq x y z
N MET A 1 42.93 15.30 4.97
CA MET A 1 42.03 14.24 4.52
C MET A 1 41.64 14.63 3.12
N ASP A 2 42.27 14.01 2.12
CA ASP A 2 41.84 14.15 0.73
C ASP A 2 40.58 13.33 0.59
N TRP A 3 39.43 13.99 0.71
CA TRP A 3 38.15 13.35 0.46
C TRP A 3 38.12 13.01 -1.02
N GLN A 4 38.06 11.72 -1.32
CA GLN A 4 38.03 11.12 -2.65
C GLN A 4 36.70 11.45 -3.40
N LEU A 5 36.25 12.70 -3.37
CA LEU A 5 35.02 13.17 -4.01
C LEU A 5 35.02 12.86 -5.50
N LEU A 6 36.19 13.05 -6.15
CA LEU A 6 36.38 12.74 -7.56
C LEU A 6 36.33 11.24 -7.84
N ASP A 7 36.75 10.39 -6.90
CA ASP A 7 36.63 8.93 -7.07
C ASP A 7 35.15 8.53 -6.98
N TYR A 8 34.40 9.05 -6.00
CA TYR A 8 32.95 8.81 -5.91
C TYR A 8 32.16 9.37 -7.12
N ALA A 9 32.59 10.50 -7.67
CA ALA A 9 32.01 11.07 -8.89
C ALA A 9 32.18 10.11 -10.07
N LYS A 10 33.41 9.61 -10.27
CA LYS A 10 33.73 8.60 -11.27
C LYS A 10 32.95 7.30 -11.04
N GLU A 11 32.84 6.83 -9.80
CA GLU A 11 32.09 5.62 -9.49
C GLU A 11 30.59 5.75 -9.80
N ALA A 12 30.01 6.94 -9.61
CA ALA A 12 28.62 7.21 -9.99
C ALA A 12 28.44 7.16 -11.52
N GLU A 13 29.37 7.71 -12.29
CA GLU A 13 29.37 7.66 -13.77
C GLU A 13 29.56 6.23 -14.31
N ASP A 14 30.47 5.46 -13.72
CA ASP A 14 30.70 4.06 -14.06
C ASP A 14 29.44 3.23 -13.78
N THR A 15 28.76 3.50 -12.66
CA THR A 15 27.48 2.85 -12.30
C THR A 15 26.36 3.21 -13.28
N ALA A 16 26.24 4.49 -13.66
CA ALA A 16 25.28 4.95 -14.66
C ALA A 16 25.52 4.28 -16.03
N SER A 17 26.78 4.18 -16.43
CA SER A 17 27.21 3.49 -17.65
C SER A 17 26.83 2.00 -17.63
N GLY A 18 26.93 1.34 -16.47
CA GLY A 18 26.44 -0.01 -16.28
C GLY A 18 24.92 -0.12 -16.51
N LEU A 19 24.13 0.78 -15.92
CA LEU A 19 22.68 0.76 -16.01
C LEU A 19 22.15 0.94 -17.45
N HIS A 20 22.91 1.61 -18.33
CA HIS A 20 22.55 1.74 -19.74
C HIS A 20 22.31 0.40 -20.45
N VAL A 21 22.99 -0.68 -20.04
CA VAL A 21 22.82 -2.03 -20.59
C VAL A 21 21.38 -2.51 -20.43
N PHE A 22 20.69 -2.16 -19.34
CA PHE A 22 19.32 -2.60 -19.07
C PHE A 22 18.25 -1.89 -19.93
N LEU A 23 18.54 -0.71 -20.51
CA LEU A 23 17.54 0.07 -21.28
C LEU A 23 17.06 -0.63 -22.56
N GLY A 24 17.92 -1.46 -23.15
CA GLY A 24 17.61 -2.30 -24.31
C GLY A 24 16.98 -3.63 -23.91
N GLU A 25 17.43 -4.21 -22.79
CA GLU A 25 17.08 -5.57 -22.37
C GLU A 25 15.75 -5.65 -21.60
N ILE A 26 15.38 -4.59 -20.85
CA ILE A 26 14.12 -4.50 -20.09
C ILE A 26 13.33 -3.21 -20.36
N PRO A 27 12.72 -3.07 -21.55
CA PRO A 27 12.02 -1.85 -21.95
C PRO A 27 10.89 -1.41 -21.01
N GLN A 28 10.27 -2.35 -20.29
CA GLN A 28 9.20 -2.07 -19.32
C GLN A 28 9.66 -1.22 -18.13
N TYR A 29 10.96 -1.25 -17.79
CA TYR A 29 11.57 -0.45 -16.71
C TYR A 29 12.36 0.75 -17.23
N ARG A 30 12.31 1.03 -18.55
CA ARG A 30 13.13 2.06 -19.21
C ARG A 30 13.02 3.43 -18.54
N LYS A 31 11.81 3.84 -18.15
CA LYS A 31 11.57 5.15 -17.54
C LYS A 31 12.30 5.28 -16.21
N ASP A 32 12.22 4.25 -15.37
CA ASP A 32 12.80 4.25 -14.03
C ASP A 32 14.34 4.20 -14.11
N ILE A 33 14.88 3.31 -14.96
CA ILE A 33 16.33 3.21 -15.19
C ILE A 33 16.91 4.52 -15.73
N THR A 34 16.20 5.18 -16.66
CA THR A 34 16.65 6.48 -17.19
C THR A 34 16.65 7.55 -16.11
N GLY A 35 15.68 7.53 -15.19
CA GLY A 35 15.64 8.40 -14.03
C GLY A 35 16.84 8.18 -13.09
N ASP A 36 17.14 6.92 -12.77
CA ASP A 36 18.29 6.57 -11.91
C ASP A 36 19.64 6.97 -12.55
N ILE A 37 19.79 6.77 -13.87
CA ILE A 37 20.95 7.24 -14.63
C ILE A 37 21.11 8.76 -14.55
N ALA A 38 20.02 9.50 -14.73
CA ALA A 38 20.05 10.97 -14.67
C ALA A 38 20.46 11.47 -13.28
N GLU A 39 19.94 10.86 -12.21
CA GLU A 39 20.33 11.21 -10.84
C GLU A 39 21.78 10.85 -10.54
N LEU A 40 22.32 9.74 -11.05
CA LEU A 40 23.74 9.38 -10.89
C LEU A 40 24.68 10.40 -11.54
N PHE A 41 24.36 10.88 -12.75
CA PHE A 41 25.13 11.96 -13.39
C PHE A 41 25.00 13.29 -12.63
N ALA A 42 23.82 13.59 -12.08
CA ALA A 42 23.64 14.77 -11.24
C ALA A 42 24.50 14.69 -9.97
N ILE A 43 24.55 13.53 -9.31
CA ILE A 43 25.44 13.27 -8.16
C ILE A 43 26.90 13.47 -8.54
N SER A 44 27.37 12.91 -9.67
CA SER A 44 28.74 13.11 -10.15
C SER A 44 29.07 14.60 -10.32
N ASN A 45 28.21 15.34 -11.03
CA ASN A 45 28.41 16.76 -11.27
C ASN A 45 28.48 17.57 -9.97
N VAL A 46 27.60 17.29 -8.99
CA VAL A 46 27.63 17.99 -7.70
C VAL A 46 28.88 17.64 -6.89
N LEU A 47 29.38 16.41 -6.95
CA LEU A 47 30.64 16.02 -6.31
C LEU A 47 31.85 16.77 -6.90
N HIS A 48 31.90 16.94 -8.23
CA HIS A 48 32.91 17.75 -8.91
C HIS A 48 32.89 19.21 -8.45
N VAL A 49 31.71 19.83 -8.52
CA VAL A 49 31.53 21.25 -8.17
C VAL A 49 31.78 21.50 -6.67
N LEU A 50 31.39 20.55 -5.81
CA LEU A 50 31.68 20.61 -4.37
C LEU A 50 33.18 20.46 -4.08
N HIS A 51 33.89 19.59 -4.81
CA HIS A 51 35.34 19.43 -4.68
C HIS A 51 36.08 20.74 -5.00
N GLU A 52 35.77 21.36 -6.14
CA GLU A 52 36.35 22.66 -6.53
C GLU A 52 36.04 23.76 -5.50
N ALA A 53 34.80 23.81 -5.00
CA ALA A 53 34.39 24.80 -4.01
C ALA A 53 35.09 24.60 -2.64
N LEU A 54 35.36 23.36 -2.25
CA LEU A 54 36.11 23.05 -1.03
C LEU A 54 37.60 23.40 -1.16
N GLU A 55 38.18 23.29 -2.35
CA GLU A 55 39.55 23.76 -2.63
C GLU A 55 39.68 25.27 -2.53
N LEU A 56 38.69 26.01 -3.04
CA LEU A 56 38.64 27.48 -3.01
C LEU A 56 38.33 28.04 -1.61
N SER A 57 37.63 27.29 -0.77
CA SER A 57 37.11 27.73 0.54
C SER A 57 37.96 27.33 1.74
N ARG A 58 39.24 26.98 1.53
CA ARG A 58 40.19 26.37 2.50
C ARG A 58 40.31 26.98 3.92
N TYR A 59 39.62 28.08 4.26
CA TYR A 59 39.57 28.66 5.61
C TYR A 59 38.18 29.17 6.07
N GLY A 60 37.07 28.60 5.58
CA GLY A 60 35.71 29.01 5.99
C GLY A 60 35.16 28.28 7.24
N ARG A 61 34.32 28.97 8.06
CA ARG A 61 33.62 28.42 9.24
C ARG A 61 32.77 27.16 8.95
N TYR A 62 32.31 27.00 7.71
CA TYR A 62 31.42 25.90 7.29
C TYR A 62 32.16 24.61 6.92
N SER A 63 33.47 24.67 6.69
CA SER A 63 34.29 23.52 6.29
C SER A 63 34.16 22.36 7.30
N GLY A 64 34.26 22.64 8.61
CA GLY A 64 34.18 21.61 9.65
C GLY A 64 32.81 20.89 9.74
N ARG A 65 31.71 21.55 9.36
CA ARG A 65 30.36 20.94 9.31
C ARG A 65 30.24 20.05 8.09
N ILE A 66 30.59 20.56 6.91
CA ILE A 66 30.54 19.83 5.64
C ILE A 66 31.41 18.57 5.69
N LEU A 67 32.59 18.63 6.31
CA LEU A 67 33.43 17.43 6.46
C LEU A 67 32.77 16.33 7.32
N LYS A 68 32.00 16.68 8.35
CA LYS A 68 31.24 15.70 9.15
C LYS A 68 30.08 15.11 8.34
N ASP A 69 29.49 15.90 7.46
CA ASP A 69 28.36 15.49 6.63
C ASP A 69 28.81 14.59 5.48
N LEU A 70 29.96 14.89 4.86
CA LEU A 70 30.64 14.02 3.91
C LEU A 70 31.02 12.66 4.53
N GLY A 71 31.41 12.65 5.80
CA GLY A 71 31.70 11.42 6.55
C GLY A 71 30.50 10.48 6.74
N ILE A 72 29.28 10.93 6.47
CA ILE A 72 28.06 10.12 6.49
C ILE A 72 27.60 9.84 5.05
N CYS A 73 27.59 10.87 4.20
CA CYS A 73 27.07 10.78 2.84
C CYS A 73 27.89 9.84 1.96
N LEU A 74 29.22 10.00 1.93
CA LEU A 74 30.08 9.26 0.99
C LEU A 74 30.13 7.76 1.28
N PRO A 75 30.26 7.29 2.54
CA PRO A 75 30.21 5.85 2.81
C PRO A 75 28.87 5.22 2.41
N SER A 76 27.75 5.94 2.62
CA SER A 76 26.42 5.44 2.28
C SER A 76 26.16 5.42 0.77
N LEU A 77 26.67 6.42 0.06
CA LEU A 77 26.69 6.47 -1.40
C LEU A 77 27.53 5.30 -1.94
N GLY A 78 28.74 5.08 -1.42
CA GLY A 78 29.62 3.97 -1.81
C GLY A 78 28.95 2.60 -1.72
N HIS A 79 28.35 2.28 -0.57
CA HIS A 79 27.59 1.03 -0.44
C HIS A 79 26.46 0.90 -1.47
N THR A 80 25.77 2.00 -1.78
CA THR A 80 24.72 1.98 -2.80
C THR A 80 25.29 1.71 -4.19
N LEU A 81 26.40 2.36 -4.56
CA LEU A 81 27.05 2.17 -5.85
C LEU A 81 27.60 0.74 -5.97
N ASP A 82 28.19 0.20 -4.90
CA ASP A 82 28.64 -1.19 -4.83
C ASP A 82 27.48 -2.17 -5.03
N ASP A 83 26.37 -1.99 -4.30
CA ASP A 83 25.19 -2.86 -4.40
C ASP A 83 24.63 -2.86 -5.84
N VAL A 84 24.57 -1.70 -6.49
CA VAL A 84 24.13 -1.56 -7.89
C VAL A 84 25.14 -2.20 -8.85
N ARG A 85 26.45 -2.04 -8.63
CA ARG A 85 27.48 -2.70 -9.45
C ARG A 85 27.50 -4.23 -9.27
N ASP A 86 27.18 -4.72 -8.08
CA ASP A 86 27.12 -6.15 -7.78
C ASP A 86 25.92 -6.85 -8.43
N MET A 87 24.88 -6.11 -8.85
CA MET A 87 23.81 -6.66 -9.68
C MET A 87 24.36 -7.27 -10.98
N PHE A 88 25.38 -6.63 -11.56
CA PHE A 88 26.01 -7.08 -12.80
C PHE A 88 26.82 -8.37 -12.59
N SER A 89 27.44 -8.54 -11.42
CA SER A 89 28.28 -9.70 -11.10
C SER A 89 27.46 -10.94 -10.70
N LYS A 90 26.33 -10.76 -10.00
CA LYS A 90 25.39 -11.84 -9.59
C LYS A 90 24.72 -12.56 -10.79
N SER A 91 24.67 -11.92 -11.96
CA SER A 91 24.08 -12.47 -13.20
C SER A 91 24.74 -13.77 -13.70
N LYS A 92 26.01 -14.02 -13.36
CA LYS A 92 26.77 -15.16 -13.89
C LYS A 92 26.38 -16.51 -13.27
N ASN A 93 25.68 -16.53 -12.14
CA ASN A 93 25.46 -17.77 -11.35
C ASN A 93 23.99 -18.23 -11.24
N LYS A 94 23.02 -17.45 -11.72
CA LYS A 94 21.59 -17.81 -11.68
C LYS A 94 21.05 -18.07 -13.11
N MET A 95 21.27 -19.28 -13.63
CA MET A 95 20.59 -19.73 -14.86
C MET A 95 19.18 -20.24 -14.54
N LEU A 96 18.17 -19.69 -15.19
CA LEU A 96 16.79 -20.22 -15.17
C LEU A 96 16.66 -21.38 -16.19
N PRO A 97 15.90 -22.45 -15.88
CA PRO A 97 15.63 -23.52 -16.84
C PRO A 97 14.82 -22.98 -18.03
N GLY A 98 15.38 -23.02 -19.25
CA GLY A 98 14.68 -22.66 -20.49
C GLY A 98 15.07 -21.33 -21.14
N ALA A 99 15.97 -20.54 -20.53
CA ALA A 99 16.57 -19.38 -21.21
C ALA A 99 17.68 -19.83 -22.18
N PHE A 100 17.80 -19.17 -23.34
CA PHE A 100 18.88 -19.43 -24.31
C PHE A 100 20.25 -19.33 -23.60
N PRO A 101 21.19 -20.25 -23.86
CA PRO A 101 22.50 -20.24 -23.20
C PRO A 101 23.20 -18.90 -23.41
N GLY A 102 23.49 -18.17 -22.32
CA GLY A 102 24.28 -16.94 -22.35
C GLY A 102 23.51 -15.62 -22.25
N THR A 103 22.17 -15.60 -22.14
CA THR A 103 21.41 -14.35 -21.91
C THR A 103 21.09 -14.19 -20.41
N PRO A 104 21.62 -13.16 -19.72
CA PRO A 104 21.26 -12.87 -18.33
C PRO A 104 19.75 -12.59 -18.16
N PRO A 105 19.10 -13.05 -17.09
CA PRO A 105 17.70 -12.71 -16.82
C PRO A 105 17.59 -11.28 -16.26
N TYR A 106 17.80 -10.27 -17.11
CA TYR A 106 17.90 -8.85 -16.72
C TYR A 106 16.73 -8.36 -15.87
N ALA A 107 15.49 -8.77 -16.17
CA ALA A 107 14.32 -8.38 -15.37
C ALA A 107 14.39 -8.90 -13.93
N VAL A 108 14.79 -10.16 -13.74
CA VAL A 108 14.90 -10.77 -12.41
C VAL A 108 16.07 -10.18 -11.64
N ILE A 109 17.20 -9.91 -12.32
CA ILE A 109 18.36 -9.25 -11.70
C ILE A 109 17.99 -7.85 -11.19
N TRP A 110 17.27 -7.09 -12.03
CA TRP A 110 16.79 -5.76 -11.69
C TRP A 110 15.81 -5.80 -10.51
N GLU A 111 14.81 -6.68 -10.55
CA GLU A 111 13.81 -6.84 -9.50
C GLU A 111 14.42 -7.34 -8.17
N ASP A 112 15.31 -8.34 -8.20
CA ASP A 112 16.01 -8.86 -7.02
C ASP A 112 16.82 -7.74 -6.36
N ALA A 113 17.53 -6.95 -7.15
CA ALA A 113 18.37 -5.89 -6.61
C ALA A 113 17.57 -4.70 -6.09
N LEU A 114 16.50 -4.30 -6.77
CA LEU A 114 15.57 -3.31 -6.22
C LEU A 114 14.94 -3.81 -4.92
N ALA A 115 14.64 -5.11 -4.81
CA ALA A 115 14.14 -5.70 -3.56
C ALA A 115 15.20 -5.69 -2.44
N GLU A 116 16.47 -6.00 -2.73
CA GLU A 116 17.58 -5.92 -1.77
C GLU A 116 17.79 -4.48 -1.28
N LEU A 117 17.83 -3.51 -2.19
CA LEU A 117 17.92 -2.09 -1.88
C LEU A 117 16.69 -1.64 -1.07
N ASN A 118 15.49 -2.05 -1.47
CA ASN A 118 14.27 -1.72 -0.73
C ASN A 118 14.26 -2.34 0.68
N ALA A 119 14.84 -3.52 0.88
CA ALA A 119 15.00 -4.14 2.21
C ALA A 119 15.92 -3.34 3.14
N GLN A 120 16.86 -2.55 2.59
CA GLN A 120 17.65 -1.58 3.37
C GLN A 120 16.82 -0.36 3.81
N GLY A 121 15.58 -0.23 3.33
CA GLY A 121 14.57 0.71 3.82
C GLY A 121 14.44 2.02 3.04
N ILE A 122 15.19 2.20 1.94
CA ILE A 122 15.01 3.34 1.02
C ILE A 122 15.14 2.82 -0.42
N PRO A 123 14.13 2.98 -1.30
CA PRO A 123 14.23 2.58 -2.71
C PRO A 123 15.36 3.29 -3.46
N LEU A 124 15.90 2.67 -4.53
CA LEU A 124 17.01 3.22 -5.33
C LEU A 124 16.77 4.67 -5.83
N PRO A 125 15.62 5.01 -6.43
CA PRO A 125 15.41 6.37 -6.93
C PRO A 125 15.39 7.41 -5.81
N VAL A 126 14.83 7.03 -4.65
CA VAL A 126 14.70 7.93 -3.49
C VAL A 126 16.07 8.15 -2.83
N ARG A 127 16.88 7.11 -2.65
CA ARG A 127 18.23 7.26 -2.07
C ARG A 127 19.14 8.10 -2.96
N LEU A 128 19.11 7.92 -4.28
CA LEU A 128 19.92 8.71 -5.21
C LEU A 128 19.54 10.19 -5.12
N LYS A 129 18.24 10.49 -5.12
CA LYS A 129 17.76 11.86 -4.92
C LYS A 129 18.16 12.44 -3.57
N LEU A 130 18.15 11.65 -2.49
CA LEU A 130 18.63 12.09 -1.18
C LEU A 130 20.13 12.43 -1.19
N PHE A 131 20.97 11.58 -1.80
CA PHE A 131 22.39 11.86 -1.94
C PHE A 131 22.64 13.14 -2.74
N HIS A 132 21.99 13.28 -3.89
CA HIS A 132 22.07 14.46 -4.74
C HIS A 132 21.67 15.73 -3.97
N THR A 133 20.48 15.73 -3.38
CA THR A 133 19.95 16.90 -2.64
C THR A 133 20.84 17.27 -1.46
N TYR A 134 21.37 16.29 -0.75
CA TYR A 134 22.26 16.54 0.39
C TYR A 134 23.61 17.12 -0.03
N LEU A 135 24.22 16.57 -1.08
CA LEU A 135 25.47 17.08 -1.65
C LEU A 135 25.28 18.50 -2.21
N GLN A 136 24.15 18.74 -2.86
CA GLN A 136 23.80 20.05 -3.40
C GLN A 136 23.59 21.07 -2.27
N GLY A 137 22.90 20.68 -1.20
CA GLY A 137 22.72 21.55 -0.04
C GLY A 137 24.04 21.84 0.69
N MET A 138 24.99 20.89 0.74
CA MET A 138 26.35 21.16 1.24
C MET A 138 27.10 22.17 0.38
N TYR A 139 26.94 22.11 -0.95
CA TYR A 139 27.49 23.12 -1.85
C TYR A 139 26.81 24.49 -1.68
N ASN A 140 25.48 24.53 -1.51
CA ASN A 140 24.75 25.76 -1.24
C ASN A 140 25.13 26.38 0.11
N ALA A 141 25.45 25.56 1.12
CA ALA A 141 25.96 26.02 2.40
C ALA A 141 27.30 26.76 2.27
N LEU A 142 28.17 26.36 1.33
CA LEU A 142 29.39 27.11 1.02
C LEU A 142 29.10 28.50 0.41
N LYS A 143 27.93 28.69 -0.20
CA LYS A 143 27.44 29.97 -0.74
C LYS A 143 26.62 30.78 0.26
N GLY A 144 26.30 30.22 1.42
CA GLY A 144 25.42 30.85 2.42
C GLY A 144 23.93 30.74 2.12
N GLU A 145 23.53 29.82 1.24
CA GLU A 145 22.14 29.59 0.80
C GLU A 145 21.59 28.25 1.31
N GLU A 146 21.89 27.87 2.57
CA GLU A 146 21.47 26.58 3.12
C GLU A 146 20.05 26.59 3.70
N ASP A 147 19.30 25.52 3.43
CA ASP A 147 18.13 25.14 4.22
C ASP A 147 18.58 24.16 5.31
N GLU A 148 18.78 24.68 6.53
CA GLU A 148 19.31 23.89 7.64
C GLU A 148 18.37 22.76 8.08
N GLU A 149 17.06 22.94 7.96
CA GLU A 149 16.06 21.95 8.38
C GLU A 149 16.02 20.80 7.38
N GLU A 150 15.99 21.10 6.08
CA GLU A 150 16.04 20.08 5.02
C GLU A 150 17.32 19.25 5.10
N LEU A 151 18.48 19.90 5.27
CA LEU A 151 19.75 19.21 5.45
C LEU A 151 19.76 18.34 6.72
N HIS A 152 19.16 18.79 7.82
CA HIS A 152 19.07 17.99 9.04
C HIS A 152 18.25 16.70 8.82
N GLN A 153 17.09 16.81 8.17
CA GLN A 153 16.23 15.66 7.88
C GLN A 153 16.90 14.66 6.94
N ILE A 154 17.60 15.15 5.91
CA ILE A 154 18.33 14.27 4.99
C ILE A 154 19.51 13.60 5.72
N ARG A 155 20.25 14.32 6.56
CA ARG A 155 21.33 13.76 7.39
C ARG A 155 20.85 12.62 8.26
N LEU A 156 19.71 12.77 8.93
CA LEU A 156 19.12 11.73 9.77
C LEU A 156 18.72 10.50 8.94
N SER A 157 18.22 10.71 7.73
CA SER A 157 17.82 9.65 6.81
C SER A 157 19.03 8.87 6.28
N LEU A 158 20.08 9.56 5.82
CA LEU A 158 21.33 8.95 5.37
C LEU A 158 22.09 8.26 6.52
N SER A 159 22.08 8.81 7.72
CA SER A 159 22.68 8.17 8.91
C SER A 159 21.98 6.84 9.25
N ARG A 160 20.65 6.79 9.08
CA ARG A 160 19.87 5.55 9.28
C ARG A 160 20.14 4.54 8.17
N LEU A 161 20.24 4.99 6.92
CA LEU A 161 20.58 4.14 5.78
C LEU A 161 21.98 3.53 5.97
N LEU A 162 22.99 4.34 6.28
CA LEU A 162 24.36 3.88 6.51
C LEU A 162 24.46 2.82 7.61
N LYS A 163 23.71 2.98 8.71
CA LYS A 163 23.66 1.98 9.80
C LYS A 163 23.11 0.62 9.34
N LYS A 164 22.18 0.62 8.37
CA LYS A 164 21.61 -0.60 7.80
C LYS A 164 22.49 -1.22 6.72
N GLN A 165 23.25 -0.39 6.00
CA GLN A 165 24.21 -0.83 4.97
C GLN A 165 25.48 -1.46 5.58
N GLN A 166 25.87 -1.05 6.79
CA GLN A 166 27.02 -1.64 7.47
C GLN A 166 26.69 -3.05 8.01
N PRO A 167 27.43 -4.11 7.61
CA PRO A 167 27.25 -5.44 8.16
C PRO A 167 27.52 -5.47 9.68
N MET A 168 26.76 -6.30 10.40
CA MET A 168 26.83 -6.46 11.86
C MET A 168 28.21 -6.90 12.38
N GLU A 169 29.13 -7.32 11.48
CA GLU A 169 30.53 -7.63 11.77
C GLU A 169 31.37 -6.38 12.16
N SER A 170 30.97 -5.17 11.73
CA SER A 170 31.69 -3.93 12.08
C SER A 170 31.62 -3.60 13.58
N TYR A 171 30.64 -4.13 14.30
CA TYR A 171 30.51 -3.97 15.76
C TYR A 171 31.52 -4.84 16.53
N PHE A 172 31.84 -6.04 16.03
CA PHE A 172 32.81 -6.95 16.67
C PHE A 172 34.27 -6.55 16.39
N ASN A 173 34.54 -5.89 15.26
CA ASN A 173 35.90 -5.40 14.94
C ASN A 173 36.29 -4.11 15.69
N ARG A 174 35.35 -3.43 16.36
CA ARG A 174 35.61 -2.21 17.14
C ARG A 174 35.76 -2.44 18.64
N LEU A 175 35.67 -3.69 19.11
CA LEU A 175 36.01 -4.05 20.48
C LEU A 175 37.53 -4.31 20.55
N PRO A 176 38.31 -3.52 21.32
CA PRO A 176 39.70 -3.83 21.56
C PRO A 176 39.76 -4.97 22.58
N VAL A 177 39.58 -6.22 22.13
CA VAL A 177 39.89 -7.40 22.94
C VAL A 177 41.30 -7.83 22.58
N HIS A 178 42.23 -7.47 23.44
CA HIS A 178 43.51 -8.16 23.55
C HIS A 178 43.27 -9.65 23.78
N GLY A 179 43.89 -10.50 22.95
CA GLY A 179 44.34 -11.82 23.39
C GLY A 179 43.56 -13.04 22.88
N SER A 180 44.22 -13.70 21.92
CA SER A 180 44.37 -15.17 21.81
C SER A 180 43.25 -16.02 21.18
N GLY A 181 43.69 -16.81 20.18
CA GLY A 181 43.32 -18.23 20.09
C GLY A 181 42.27 -18.61 19.06
N LYS A 182 42.72 -19.06 17.89
CA LYS A 182 41.93 -19.87 16.94
C LYS A 182 41.36 -21.12 17.64
N ALA A 183 40.06 -21.34 17.56
CA ALA A 183 39.46 -22.67 17.77
C ALA A 183 38.34 -22.92 16.75
N LYS A 184 38.64 -23.78 15.77
CA LYS A 184 37.65 -24.36 14.85
C LYS A 184 37.02 -25.57 15.54
N THR A 185 35.70 -25.58 15.75
CA THR A 185 34.94 -26.80 16.08
C THR A 185 34.53 -27.54 14.80
N PRO A 186 34.65 -28.88 14.72
CA PRO A 186 34.31 -29.65 13.52
C PRO A 186 32.80 -29.89 13.38
N LYS A 187 32.30 -29.80 12.14
CA LYS A 187 30.93 -30.19 11.76
C LYS A 187 30.82 -31.74 11.65
N PRO A 188 29.77 -32.39 12.19
CA PRO A 188 29.55 -33.83 11.98
C PRO A 188 29.04 -34.13 10.55
N PRO A 189 29.34 -35.32 9.99
CA PRO A 189 28.97 -35.69 8.62
C PRO A 189 27.50 -36.11 8.51
N SER A 190 26.83 -35.69 7.43
CA SER A 190 25.44 -36.05 7.13
C SER A 190 25.32 -37.49 6.60
N PRO A 191 24.26 -38.25 6.98
CA PRO A 191 24.07 -39.62 6.52
C PRO A 191 23.58 -39.68 5.06
N LYS A 192 24.25 -40.50 4.26
CA LYS A 192 23.83 -40.86 2.89
C LYS A 192 22.74 -41.93 2.97
N VAL A 193 21.54 -41.63 2.46
CA VAL A 193 20.52 -42.65 2.17
C VAL A 193 20.34 -42.76 0.66
N SER A 194 20.50 -43.97 0.15
CA SER A 194 20.43 -44.34 -1.26
C SER A 194 18.99 -44.27 -1.77
N ARG A 195 18.72 -43.42 -2.78
CA ARG A 195 17.42 -43.34 -3.45
C ARG A 195 17.34 -44.40 -4.57
N PRO A 196 16.26 -45.20 -4.67
CA PRO A 196 16.11 -46.19 -5.74
C PRO A 196 15.75 -45.52 -7.07
N LYS A 197 16.28 -46.09 -8.17
CA LYS A 197 16.08 -45.64 -9.56
C LYS A 197 14.71 -46.09 -10.06
N ILE A 198 13.91 -45.15 -10.59
CA ILE A 198 12.69 -45.45 -11.35
C ILE A 198 12.98 -45.12 -12.82
N HIS A 199 12.72 -46.11 -13.67
CA HIS A 199 12.92 -46.08 -15.12
C HIS A 199 11.84 -45.26 -15.81
N SER A 200 12.23 -44.40 -16.75
CA SER A 200 11.34 -43.68 -17.66
C SER A 200 11.21 -44.43 -18.98
N HIS A 201 9.98 -44.67 -19.42
CA HIS A 201 9.68 -45.18 -20.76
C HIS A 201 9.51 -44.01 -21.75
N PRO A 202 10.01 -44.14 -23.00
CA PRO A 202 9.85 -43.12 -24.03
C PRO A 202 8.54 -43.33 -24.80
N THR A 203 7.82 -42.25 -25.12
CA THR A 203 6.68 -42.31 -26.05
C THR A 203 6.85 -41.26 -27.15
N TYR A 204 6.92 -41.80 -28.37
CA TYR A 204 6.82 -41.21 -29.71
C TYR A 204 8.08 -40.82 -30.50
N PRO A 205 8.12 -41.20 -31.80
CA PRO A 205 9.30 -41.13 -32.64
C PRO A 205 9.38 -39.86 -33.50
N THR A 206 10.62 -39.43 -33.71
CA THR A 206 11.06 -38.45 -34.70
C THR A 206 11.02 -39.04 -36.11
N GLY A 207 10.25 -38.41 -37.00
CA GLY A 207 10.25 -38.65 -38.45
C GLY A 207 10.84 -37.45 -39.19
N TYR A 208 11.73 -37.75 -40.13
CA TYR A 208 12.64 -36.87 -40.85
C TYR A 208 11.99 -36.00 -41.96
N ASN A 209 12.62 -34.84 -42.15
CA ASN A 209 12.99 -34.17 -43.42
C ASN A 209 11.99 -33.43 -44.33
N GLN A 210 12.54 -32.28 -44.78
CA GLN A 210 12.45 -31.60 -46.09
C GLN A 210 11.47 -30.43 -46.26
N GLN A 211 12.07 -29.25 -46.38
CA GLN A 211 11.54 -28.03 -47.03
C GLN A 211 11.17 -28.30 -48.49
N PRO A 212 10.31 -27.44 -49.08
CA PRO A 212 10.89 -26.48 -50.04
C PRO A 212 10.31 -25.05 -49.97
N HIS A 213 11.12 -24.13 -50.49
CA HIS A 213 10.91 -22.70 -50.74
C HIS A 213 9.61 -22.36 -51.49
N PHE A 214 8.95 -21.24 -51.13
CA PHE A 214 8.29 -20.34 -52.09
C PHE A 214 8.24 -18.90 -51.59
N THR A 215 8.18 -17.99 -52.57
CA THR A 215 8.50 -16.57 -52.64
C THR A 215 7.37 -15.60 -52.22
N VAL A 216 7.78 -14.36 -51.96
CA VAL A 216 7.05 -13.14 -51.50
C VAL A 216 5.91 -12.69 -52.45
N PRO A 217 4.89 -11.94 -51.96
CA PRO A 217 4.86 -10.47 -52.23
C PRO A 217 4.42 -9.60 -51.02
N PRO A 218 4.76 -8.29 -50.97
CA PRO A 218 4.52 -7.41 -49.81
C PRO A 218 3.48 -6.27 -50.02
N MET A 219 3.14 -5.61 -48.90
CA MET A 219 2.50 -4.28 -48.67
C MET A 219 0.96 -4.20 -48.53
N PRO A 220 0.36 -3.12 -47.93
CA PRO A 220 0.96 -1.89 -47.36
C PRO A 220 0.43 -1.41 -45.98
N LEU A 221 1.16 -0.45 -45.39
CA LEU A 221 0.79 0.45 -44.28
C LEU A 221 -0.34 1.43 -44.65
N PRO A 222 -1.12 1.96 -43.68
CA PRO A 222 -1.84 3.21 -43.85
C PRO A 222 -1.10 4.41 -43.22
N HIS A 223 -0.90 5.43 -44.03
CA HIS A 223 -0.43 6.75 -43.66
C HIS A 223 -1.50 7.61 -42.98
N ARG A 224 -0.97 8.56 -42.21
CA ARG A 224 -1.56 9.69 -41.51
C ARG A 224 -1.96 10.81 -42.48
N ALA A 225 -3.12 11.46 -42.26
CA ALA A 225 -3.46 12.82 -42.72
C ALA A 225 -4.39 13.42 -41.63
N SER A 226 -4.05 14.49 -40.90
CA SER A 226 -3.88 15.91 -41.25
C SER A 226 -5.20 16.66 -41.59
N ILE A 227 -5.73 17.35 -40.57
CA ILE A 227 -6.16 18.76 -40.47
C ILE A 227 -6.79 19.43 -41.71
N ALA A 228 -7.99 20.00 -41.53
CA ALA A 228 -8.50 21.25 -42.14
C ALA A 228 -9.72 21.80 -41.34
N PRO A 229 -10.26 23.02 -41.59
CA PRO A 229 -10.11 24.15 -40.66
C PRO A 229 -11.41 24.84 -40.20
N THR A 230 -11.21 25.76 -39.26
CA THR A 230 -12.10 26.81 -38.73
C THR A 230 -12.59 27.83 -39.78
N TRP A 231 -13.88 28.20 -39.72
CA TRP A 231 -14.42 29.50 -40.18
C TRP A 231 -15.49 30.00 -39.19
N GLY A 232 -15.34 31.27 -38.77
CA GLY A 232 -16.24 32.02 -37.88
C GLY A 232 -17.57 32.41 -38.54
N SER A 233 -18.64 32.75 -37.81
CA SER A 233 -18.89 33.92 -36.93
C SER A 233 -19.91 34.86 -37.60
N LEU A 234 -21.05 35.06 -36.93
CA LEU A 234 -22.08 36.13 -37.04
C LEU A 234 -23.34 35.57 -36.35
N GLY A 235 -23.96 36.13 -35.31
CA GLY A 235 -23.79 37.35 -34.55
C GLY A 235 -25.12 37.64 -33.81
N ILE A 236 -25.00 38.33 -32.66
CA ILE A 236 -26.00 39.21 -32.02
C ILE A 236 -27.02 38.57 -31.05
N GLY A 237 -26.98 39.04 -29.79
CA GLY A 237 -28.11 38.98 -28.86
C GLY A 237 -27.74 39.08 -27.38
N ASP A 238 -27.29 40.26 -26.92
CA ASP A 238 -27.07 40.61 -25.50
C ASP A 238 -28.34 40.44 -24.65
N ILE A 239 -28.25 39.70 -23.53
CA ILE A 239 -29.28 39.66 -22.48
C ILE A 239 -28.62 39.81 -21.10
N PRO A 240 -29.09 40.69 -20.20
CA PRO A 240 -28.43 41.00 -18.93
C PRO A 240 -28.50 39.85 -17.92
N ILE A 241 -27.37 39.56 -17.28
CA ILE A 241 -27.26 38.57 -16.19
C ILE A 241 -27.83 39.18 -14.90
N ILE A 242 -29.01 38.71 -14.50
CA ILE A 242 -29.58 38.92 -13.15
C ILE A 242 -29.05 37.78 -12.27
N PRO A 243 -28.33 38.04 -11.17
CA PRO A 243 -27.91 36.97 -10.26
C PRO A 243 -29.13 36.41 -9.51
N PRO A 244 -29.25 35.08 -9.33
CA PRO A 244 -30.35 34.52 -8.56
C PRO A 244 -30.22 34.87 -7.06
N PRO A 245 -31.35 35.09 -6.36
CA PRO A 245 -31.36 35.41 -4.94
C PRO A 245 -30.86 34.23 -4.10
N ALA A 246 -30.06 34.55 -3.08
CA ALA A 246 -29.52 33.58 -2.13
C ALA A 246 -30.65 32.82 -1.42
N PRO A 247 -30.62 31.46 -1.37
CA PRO A 247 -31.63 30.73 -0.63
C PRO A 247 -31.48 30.93 0.88
N GLU A 248 -32.60 31.26 1.52
CA GLU A 248 -32.77 31.44 2.95
C GLU A 248 -32.42 30.17 3.74
N ILE A 249 -31.80 30.38 4.90
CA ILE A 249 -31.33 29.35 5.84
C ILE A 249 -32.55 28.63 6.44
N PRO A 250 -32.72 27.30 6.24
CA PRO A 250 -33.73 26.56 6.98
C PRO A 250 -33.22 26.34 8.42
N GLN A 251 -33.93 26.92 9.38
CA GLN A 251 -33.79 26.61 10.80
C GLN A 251 -34.13 25.14 11.04
N SER A 252 -33.18 24.36 11.54
CA SER A 252 -33.34 22.93 11.86
C SER A 252 -34.29 22.72 13.05
N PRO A 253 -35.13 21.68 13.06
CA PRO A 253 -35.73 21.19 14.29
C PRO A 253 -34.70 20.38 15.10
N THR A 254 -34.69 20.62 16.40
CA THR A 254 -33.77 20.05 17.39
C THR A 254 -34.09 18.58 17.69
N HIS A 255 -33.26 17.65 17.21
CA HIS A 255 -33.15 16.31 17.80
C HIS A 255 -31.69 15.82 17.79
N SER A 256 -31.19 15.48 18.98
CA SER A 256 -29.80 15.12 19.29
C SER A 256 -29.30 13.89 18.52
N SER A 257 -28.33 14.08 17.62
CA SER A 257 -27.60 13.02 16.90
C SER A 257 -26.11 13.33 16.88
N ALA A 258 -25.37 12.83 17.88
CA ALA A 258 -23.97 13.20 18.10
C ALA A 258 -22.92 12.30 17.41
N SER A 259 -23.32 11.46 16.44
CA SER A 259 -22.39 10.62 15.65
C SER A 259 -22.34 10.96 14.15
N SER A 260 -22.99 12.05 13.72
CA SER A 260 -23.37 12.26 12.31
C SER A 260 -22.34 12.98 11.42
N HIS A 261 -21.29 13.62 11.93
CA HIS A 261 -20.58 14.65 11.14
C HIS A 261 -19.04 14.55 11.16
N THR A 262 -18.49 13.42 10.75
CA THR A 262 -17.09 13.41 10.27
C THR A 262 -17.00 12.45 9.10
N TYR A 263 -17.15 13.02 7.91
CA TYR A 263 -16.96 12.35 6.65
C TYR A 263 -15.57 12.69 6.12
N SER A 264 -14.99 11.78 5.34
CA SER A 264 -13.78 12.05 4.60
C SER A 264 -14.04 13.14 3.57
N ASN A 265 -13.03 13.99 3.36
CA ASN A 265 -13.02 14.94 2.25
C ASN A 265 -12.72 14.25 0.90
N HIS A 266 -12.47 12.94 0.90
CA HIS A 266 -12.09 12.16 -0.28
C HIS A 266 -13.12 11.07 -0.56
N SER A 267 -13.66 11.05 -1.78
CA SER A 267 -14.53 9.98 -2.26
C SER A 267 -13.73 8.90 -3.01
N ALA A 268 -14.35 7.72 -3.22
CA ALA A 268 -13.80 6.66 -4.07
C ALA A 268 -13.39 7.17 -5.48
N ASP A 269 -14.08 8.20 -5.99
CA ASP A 269 -13.87 8.80 -7.32
C ASP A 269 -12.95 10.04 -7.31
N SER A 270 -12.41 10.44 -6.15
CA SER A 270 -11.56 11.65 -5.98
C SER A 270 -10.06 11.40 -6.22
N GLU A 271 -9.29 12.49 -6.21
CA GLU A 271 -7.82 12.58 -6.26
C GLU A 271 -7.08 11.39 -5.59
N PRO A 272 -5.88 11.03 -6.09
CA PRO A 272 -5.08 9.97 -5.48
C PRO A 272 -4.75 10.34 -4.03
N VAL A 273 -5.30 9.56 -3.10
CA VAL A 273 -4.94 9.63 -1.68
C VAL A 273 -3.79 8.67 -1.41
N PRO A 274 -2.93 8.94 -0.41
CA PRO A 274 -1.83 8.04 -0.06
C PRO A 274 -2.28 6.62 0.34
N HIS A 275 -3.46 6.50 0.95
CA HIS A 275 -3.96 5.21 1.43
C HIS A 275 -5.48 5.07 1.23
N TRP A 276 -5.93 3.90 0.76
CA TRP A 276 -7.33 3.61 0.42
C TRP A 276 -8.30 3.85 1.59
N ALA A 277 -7.87 3.65 2.84
CA ALA A 277 -8.72 3.84 4.03
C ALA A 277 -9.26 5.27 4.17
N MET A 278 -8.56 6.26 3.60
CA MET A 278 -8.98 7.65 3.60
C MET A 278 -10.27 7.87 2.78
N LYS A 279 -10.67 6.92 1.92
CA LYS A 279 -11.88 7.02 1.07
C LYS A 279 -13.09 6.28 1.63
N ILE A 280 -12.94 5.53 2.73
CA ILE A 280 -13.99 4.61 3.20
C ILE A 280 -15.17 5.34 3.85
N PHE A 281 -14.91 6.37 4.65
CA PHE A 281 -15.96 7.10 5.36
C PHE A 281 -16.36 8.37 4.60
N ASP A 282 -16.70 8.25 3.32
CA ASP A 282 -17.05 9.38 2.44
C ASP A 282 -18.46 9.95 2.65
N GLY A 283 -19.24 9.35 3.55
CA GLY A 283 -20.59 9.77 3.89
C GLY A 283 -21.68 9.37 2.92
N ARG A 284 -21.37 8.54 1.92
CA ARG A 284 -22.33 8.05 0.93
C ARG A 284 -23.01 6.75 1.34
N HIS A 285 -22.74 6.23 2.54
CA HIS A 285 -23.40 5.03 3.05
C HIS A 285 -24.82 5.34 3.49
N SER A 286 -25.71 4.34 3.38
CA SER A 286 -27.01 4.40 4.04
C SER A 286 -26.84 4.51 5.56
N SER A 287 -27.91 4.90 6.26
CA SER A 287 -27.92 5.06 7.71
C SER A 287 -29.03 4.22 8.31
N THR A 288 -28.76 2.92 8.49
CA THR A 288 -29.71 1.98 9.09
C THR A 288 -29.38 1.83 10.59
N PRO A 289 -30.24 2.36 11.49
CA PRO A 289 -29.95 2.34 12.91
C PRO A 289 -30.13 0.94 13.51
N PHE A 290 -29.28 0.61 14.49
CA PHE A 290 -29.54 -0.49 15.41
C PHE A 290 -30.75 -0.18 16.28
N GLN A 291 -31.52 -1.21 16.59
CA GLN A 291 -32.66 -1.16 17.49
C GLN A 291 -32.21 -1.41 18.93
N THR A 292 -31.29 -2.36 19.08
CA THR A 292 -30.71 -2.72 20.37
C THR A 292 -29.31 -2.13 20.45
N LEU A 293 -29.14 -1.11 21.30
CA LEU A 293 -27.83 -0.54 21.56
C LEU A 293 -27.13 -1.31 22.69
N GLY A 294 -25.93 -1.77 22.42
CA GLY A 294 -25.08 -2.41 23.43
C GLY A 294 -24.42 -1.41 24.40
N ASP A 295 -23.43 -1.92 25.12
CA ASP A 295 -22.74 -1.20 26.19
C ASP A 295 -21.91 0.04 25.77
N ALA A 296 -21.55 0.83 26.80
CA ALA A 296 -20.47 1.83 26.85
C ALA A 296 -19.40 1.77 25.76
N THR A 297 -19.13 2.83 24.98
CA THR A 297 -17.81 2.94 24.35
C THR A 297 -16.78 3.17 25.45
N ILE A 298 -15.81 2.26 25.59
CA ILE A 298 -14.79 2.32 26.64
C ILE A 298 -13.44 1.84 26.12
N CYS A 299 -12.35 2.27 26.76
CA CYS A 299 -11.02 1.73 26.53
C CYS A 299 -10.34 1.42 27.86
N LEU A 300 -9.82 0.19 27.97
CA LEU A 300 -9.06 -0.32 29.11
C LEU A 300 -7.55 -0.38 28.80
N GLY A 301 -7.13 0.30 27.73
CA GLY A 301 -5.74 0.44 27.35
C GLY A 301 -4.95 1.28 28.35
N ARG A 302 -3.62 1.11 28.32
CA ARG A 302 -2.70 1.93 29.11
C ARG A 302 -2.58 3.32 28.47
N ASP A 303 -2.60 4.37 29.29
CA ASP A 303 -2.33 5.72 28.84
C ASP A 303 -0.87 5.88 28.37
N GLU A 304 -0.72 6.45 27.18
CA GLU A 304 0.54 6.75 26.50
C GLU A 304 0.53 8.22 26.03
N PRO A 305 0.85 9.16 26.93
CA PRO A 305 0.71 10.59 26.65
C PRO A 305 1.47 11.06 25.40
N ARG A 306 2.62 10.46 25.09
CA ARG A 306 3.49 10.87 23.97
C ARG A 306 3.23 10.13 22.66
N VAL A 307 2.16 9.33 22.59
CA VAL A 307 1.98 8.40 21.46
C VAL A 307 1.81 9.08 20.10
N ILE A 308 1.22 10.28 20.04
CA ILE A 308 1.07 11.01 18.76
C ILE A 308 2.44 11.45 18.22
N GLU A 309 3.32 11.97 19.07
CA GLU A 309 4.69 12.33 18.71
C GLU A 309 5.46 11.08 18.25
N MET A 310 5.31 9.97 18.97
CA MET A 310 5.97 8.71 18.64
C MET A 310 5.48 8.15 17.31
N LEU A 311 4.16 8.15 17.06
CA LEU A 311 3.58 7.71 15.78
C LEU A 311 4.13 8.54 14.61
N THR A 312 4.18 9.86 14.77
CA THR A 312 4.70 10.77 13.75
C THR A 312 6.20 10.53 13.51
N GLY A 313 6.99 10.42 14.58
CA GLY A 313 8.42 10.12 14.49
C GLY A 313 8.74 8.74 13.92
N ASP A 314 7.85 7.77 14.11
CA ASP A 314 7.94 6.41 13.56
C ASP A 314 7.45 6.31 12.10
N GLY A 315 7.02 7.42 11.48
CA GLY A 315 6.56 7.48 10.09
C GLY A 315 5.13 7.01 9.86
N PHE A 316 4.27 7.07 10.88
CA PHE A 316 2.84 6.74 10.73
C PHE A 316 2.02 7.97 10.33
N ASP A 317 1.24 7.82 9.26
CA ASP A 317 0.24 8.79 8.82
C ASP A 317 -1.14 8.47 9.37
N LYS A 318 -1.87 9.50 9.79
CA LYS A 318 -3.27 9.36 10.21
C LYS A 318 -4.16 9.20 8.96
N VAL A 319 -4.74 8.02 8.78
CA VAL A 319 -5.58 7.70 7.62
C VAL A 319 -7.08 7.71 7.93
N LEU A 320 -7.46 7.63 9.20
CA LEU A 320 -8.86 7.69 9.62
C LEU A 320 -8.99 8.35 11.00
N GLU A 321 -10.06 9.10 11.20
CA GLU A 321 -10.48 9.63 12.50
C GLU A 321 -12.01 9.58 12.60
N LEU A 322 -12.53 8.95 13.65
CA LEU A 322 -13.96 8.79 13.88
C LEU A 322 -14.32 9.25 15.30
N PRO A 323 -15.33 10.11 15.46
CA PRO A 323 -15.88 10.44 16.76
C PRO A 323 -16.78 9.30 17.26
N PHE A 324 -16.78 9.12 18.57
CA PHE A 324 -17.71 8.26 19.29
C PHE A 324 -18.29 9.03 20.48
N GLU A 325 -19.57 8.77 20.77
CA GLU A 325 -20.33 9.43 21.84
C GLU A 325 -20.33 10.98 21.73
N ALA A 326 -21.02 11.68 22.63
CA ALA A 326 -21.20 13.13 22.56
C ALA A 326 -19.90 13.90 22.89
N THR A 327 -18.95 13.85 21.96
CA THR A 327 -17.76 14.70 21.79
C THR A 327 -16.54 14.46 22.66
N ASN A 328 -16.44 13.37 23.42
CA ASN A 328 -15.25 13.13 24.26
C ASN A 328 -14.41 11.93 23.86
N VAL A 329 -14.87 11.12 22.90
CA VAL A 329 -14.14 9.94 22.41
C VAL A 329 -13.84 10.05 20.93
N TRP A 330 -12.59 9.79 20.55
CA TRP A 330 -12.19 9.65 19.16
C TRP A 330 -11.34 8.41 18.96
N VAL A 331 -11.56 7.72 17.85
CA VAL A 331 -10.71 6.62 17.40
C VAL A 331 -10.02 7.05 16.12
N ARG A 332 -8.70 6.91 16.08
CA ARG A 332 -7.86 7.18 14.92
C ARG A 332 -7.20 5.90 14.44
N LEU A 333 -7.12 5.72 13.13
CA LEU A 333 -6.25 4.73 12.52
C LEU A 333 -5.04 5.42 11.91
N TYR A 334 -3.89 4.85 12.19
CA TYR A 334 -2.60 5.24 11.66
C TYR A 334 -2.04 4.12 10.80
N TRP A 335 -1.38 4.49 9.72
CA TRP A 335 -0.76 3.57 8.77
C TRP A 335 0.63 4.05 8.44
N ARG A 336 1.57 3.12 8.24
CA ARG A 336 2.92 3.42 7.81
C ARG A 336 3.20 2.79 6.45
N ALA A 337 3.59 3.62 5.48
CA ALA A 337 3.79 3.20 4.10
C ALA A 337 4.88 2.13 3.93
N ASP A 338 5.97 2.25 4.68
CA ASP A 338 7.15 1.39 4.55
C ASP A 338 6.85 -0.10 4.74
N ASP A 339 5.96 -0.43 5.69
CA ASP A 339 5.69 -1.81 6.09
C ASP A 339 4.20 -2.14 6.28
N ASN A 340 3.32 -1.27 5.78
CA ASN A 340 1.87 -1.33 5.93
C ASN A 340 1.38 -1.45 7.38
N ARG A 341 2.22 -1.10 8.37
CA ARG A 341 1.84 -1.29 9.76
C ARG A 341 0.69 -0.39 10.12
N ALA A 342 -0.27 -0.97 10.84
CA ALA A 342 -1.46 -0.26 11.26
C ALA A 342 -1.54 -0.17 12.79
N ARG A 343 -1.86 1.02 13.29
CA ARG A 343 -2.08 1.27 14.71
C ARG A 343 -3.42 1.94 14.93
N LEU A 344 -4.09 1.55 16.00
CA LEU A 344 -5.33 2.16 16.44
C LEU A 344 -5.03 2.97 17.70
N LEU A 345 -5.40 4.25 17.65
CA LEU A 345 -5.29 5.20 18.75
C LEU A 345 -6.69 5.56 19.24
N PHE A 346 -6.96 5.31 20.51
CA PHE A 346 -8.15 5.70 21.21
C PHE A 346 -7.85 6.96 22.03
N LEU A 347 -8.69 7.98 21.89
CA LEU A 347 -8.58 9.25 22.58
C LEU A 347 -9.83 9.45 23.44
N THR A 348 -9.65 9.73 24.72
CA THR A 348 -10.76 10.03 25.63
C THR A 348 -10.38 11.09 26.67
N MET A 349 -11.33 11.51 27.47
CA MET A 349 -11.13 12.31 28.67
C MET A 349 -11.42 11.45 29.90
N ASP A 350 -10.56 11.48 30.91
CA ASP A 350 -10.88 10.87 32.20
C ASP A 350 -11.88 11.74 32.99
N PRO A 351 -12.42 11.25 34.13
CA PRO A 351 -13.35 12.03 34.95
C PRO A 351 -12.78 13.35 35.50
N THR A 352 -11.45 13.51 35.49
CA THR A 352 -10.77 14.75 35.90
C THR A 352 -10.58 15.74 34.74
N GLY A 353 -11.02 15.37 33.54
CA GLY A 353 -10.85 16.17 32.32
C GLY A 353 -9.48 16.03 31.66
N ARG A 354 -8.64 15.09 32.12
CA ARG A 354 -7.34 14.82 31.50
C ARG A 354 -7.53 14.03 30.22
N ARG A 355 -6.85 14.45 29.16
CA ARG A 355 -6.77 13.73 27.88
C ARG A 355 -6.00 12.42 28.07
N MET A 356 -6.66 11.32 27.79
CA MET A 356 -6.12 9.98 27.81
C MET A 356 -5.90 9.48 26.37
N ARG A 357 -4.78 8.80 26.14
CA ARG A 357 -4.36 8.35 24.81
C ARG A 357 -3.91 6.90 24.89
N GLN A 358 -4.65 5.98 24.31
CA GLN A 358 -4.32 4.55 24.33
C GLN A 358 -4.05 4.06 22.91
N CYS A 359 -2.88 3.49 22.68
CA CYS A 359 -2.50 2.98 21.36
C CYS A 359 -2.24 1.48 21.40
N ILE A 360 -2.57 0.79 20.31
CA ILE A 360 -2.20 -0.61 20.13
C ILE A 360 -2.01 -0.91 18.63
N PRO A 361 -1.05 -1.78 18.24
CA PRO A 361 -1.00 -2.30 16.87
C PRO A 361 -2.27 -3.10 16.57
N VAL A 362 -2.82 -2.93 15.37
CA VAL A 362 -4.04 -3.63 14.96
C VAL A 362 -3.81 -5.14 14.88
N THR A 363 -2.60 -5.59 14.53
CA THR A 363 -2.20 -7.00 14.55
C THR A 363 -2.25 -7.64 15.94
N GLY A 364 -2.18 -6.84 17.00
CA GLY A 364 -2.31 -7.29 18.39
C GLY A 364 -3.75 -7.37 18.91
N LEU A 365 -4.75 -7.14 18.06
CA LEU A 365 -6.16 -7.14 18.43
C LEU A 365 -6.93 -8.28 17.77
N LYS A 366 -7.93 -8.81 18.47
CA LYS A 366 -9.02 -9.62 17.92
C LYS A 366 -10.29 -8.79 17.93
N LEU A 367 -10.93 -8.65 16.77
CA LEU A 367 -12.19 -7.94 16.64
C LEU A 367 -13.35 -8.93 16.72
N LEU A 368 -14.26 -8.68 17.67
CA LEU A 368 -15.46 -9.48 17.89
C LEU A 368 -16.68 -8.56 17.84
N ARG A 369 -17.71 -8.96 17.09
CA ARG A 369 -19.00 -8.30 17.15
C ARG A 369 -19.80 -8.80 18.36
N THR A 370 -20.44 -7.89 19.07
CA THR A 370 -21.45 -8.21 20.09
C THR A 370 -22.54 -7.15 19.99
N GLU A 371 -23.74 -7.55 19.55
CA GLU A 371 -24.87 -6.64 19.32
C GLU A 371 -24.49 -5.48 18.37
N SER A 372 -24.66 -4.24 18.81
CA SER A 372 -24.28 -3.00 18.11
C SER A 372 -22.84 -2.54 18.43
N CYS A 373 -22.04 -3.40 19.06
CA CYS A 373 -20.67 -3.07 19.49
C CYS A 373 -19.62 -3.92 18.78
N LEU A 374 -18.44 -3.34 18.63
CA LEU A 374 -17.21 -4.08 18.37
C LEU A 374 -16.36 -4.13 19.63
N GLN A 375 -16.05 -5.34 20.08
CA GLN A 375 -15.08 -5.62 21.13
C GLN A 375 -13.71 -5.86 20.50
N LEU A 376 -12.74 -5.07 20.92
CA LEU A 376 -11.35 -5.16 20.50
C LEU A 376 -10.60 -5.80 21.67
N CYS A 377 -10.24 -7.06 21.54
CA CYS A 377 -9.57 -7.83 22.59
C CYS A 377 -8.09 -8.02 22.27
N ARG A 378 -7.24 -8.10 23.29
CA ARG A 378 -5.80 -8.38 23.16
C ARG A 378 -5.42 -9.63 23.94
N VAL A 379 -4.33 -10.29 23.56
CA VAL A 379 -3.79 -11.39 24.36
C VAL A 379 -3.19 -10.86 25.65
N ASN A 380 -3.62 -11.40 26.78
CA ASN A 380 -3.03 -11.21 28.09
C ASN A 380 -1.75 -12.05 28.18
N ARG A 381 -0.63 -11.38 28.47
CA ARG A 381 0.69 -12.03 28.53
C ARG A 381 0.88 -12.95 29.74
N LYS A 382 0.02 -12.86 30.76
CA LYS A 382 0.16 -13.65 31.99
C LYS A 382 -0.47 -15.04 31.86
N ASP A 383 -1.66 -15.13 31.26
CA ASP A 383 -2.45 -16.35 31.17
C ASP A 383 -2.78 -16.78 29.73
N GLY A 384 -2.40 -15.97 28.73
CA GLY A 384 -2.68 -16.23 27.32
C GLY A 384 -4.13 -16.00 26.91
N GLN A 385 -5.00 -15.52 27.81
CA GLN A 385 -6.42 -15.29 27.53
C GLN A 385 -6.65 -13.97 26.79
N LEU A 386 -7.88 -13.76 26.32
CA LEU A 386 -8.26 -12.51 25.66
C LEU A 386 -8.85 -11.53 26.67
N ASP A 387 -8.18 -10.39 26.84
CA ASP A 387 -8.68 -9.26 27.61
C ASP A 387 -9.32 -8.21 26.70
N LEU A 388 -10.43 -7.62 27.13
CA LEU A 388 -11.00 -6.46 26.46
C LEU A 388 -10.02 -5.29 26.51
N TRP A 389 -9.64 -4.75 25.34
CA TRP A 389 -8.83 -3.54 25.23
C TRP A 389 -9.71 -2.31 24.96
N ALA A 390 -10.69 -2.43 24.07
CA ALA A 390 -11.70 -1.40 23.87
C ALA A 390 -13.03 -2.00 23.43
N ARG A 391 -14.10 -1.28 23.72
CA ARG A 391 -15.44 -1.53 23.18
C ARG A 391 -15.89 -0.28 22.45
N LEU A 392 -16.35 -0.44 21.22
CA LEU A 392 -16.85 0.65 20.38
C LEU A 392 -18.33 0.41 20.11
N ARG A 393 -19.20 1.29 20.62
CA ARG A 393 -20.64 1.25 20.33
C ARG A 393 -20.92 2.00 19.04
N PHE A 394 -21.64 1.37 18.13
CA PHE A 394 -22.13 1.98 16.90
C PHE A 394 -23.65 2.15 16.98
N THR A 395 -24.13 3.29 16.48
CA THR A 395 -25.58 3.54 16.32
C THR A 395 -26.09 3.11 14.95
N LEU A 396 -25.20 3.08 13.95
CA LEU A 396 -25.51 2.71 12.57
C LEU A 396 -24.74 1.45 12.20
N TYR A 397 -25.43 0.50 11.58
CA TYR A 397 -24.82 -0.76 11.15
C TYR A 397 -23.73 -0.56 10.10
N GLU A 398 -23.96 0.34 9.13
CA GLU A 398 -23.01 0.61 8.05
C GLU A 398 -21.67 1.10 8.60
N ARG A 399 -21.69 1.99 9.59
CA ARG A 399 -20.46 2.50 10.24
C ARG A 399 -19.70 1.39 10.95
N MET A 400 -20.40 0.46 11.60
CA MET A 400 -19.78 -0.69 12.28
C MET A 400 -19.09 -1.62 11.27
N VAL A 401 -19.79 -1.96 10.18
CA VAL A 401 -19.23 -2.80 9.10
C VAL A 401 -18.04 -2.12 8.46
N LEU A 402 -18.15 -0.85 8.06
CA LEU A 402 -17.05 -0.11 7.43
C LEU A 402 -15.82 -0.04 8.35
N PHE A 403 -16.03 0.22 9.63
CA PHE A 403 -14.93 0.22 10.60
C PHE A 403 -14.28 -1.16 10.72
N TYR A 404 -15.09 -2.21 10.93
CA TYR A 404 -14.61 -3.58 11.03
C TYR A 404 -13.82 -4.01 9.79
N CYS A 405 -14.39 -3.85 8.59
CA CYS A 405 -13.77 -4.23 7.33
C CYS A 405 -12.46 -3.46 7.11
N THR A 406 -12.43 -2.17 7.41
CA THR A 406 -11.21 -1.34 7.32
C THR A 406 -10.12 -1.87 8.23
N VAL A 407 -10.43 -2.08 9.50
CA VAL A 407 -9.45 -2.53 10.50
C VAL A 407 -8.92 -3.92 10.16
N VAL A 408 -9.79 -4.86 9.79
CA VAL A 408 -9.38 -6.24 9.41
C VAL A 408 -8.55 -6.25 8.13
N ALA A 409 -8.89 -5.43 7.13
CA ALA A 409 -8.09 -5.32 5.92
C ALA A 409 -6.69 -4.76 6.20
N MET A 410 -6.59 -3.66 6.94
CA MET A 410 -5.30 -3.09 7.37
C MET A 410 -4.48 -4.08 8.19
N LYS A 411 -5.12 -4.78 9.14
CA LYS A 411 -4.48 -5.80 9.99
C LYS A 411 -3.79 -6.90 9.19
N ARG A 412 -4.42 -7.33 8.09
CA ARG A 412 -3.94 -8.44 7.25
C ARG A 412 -2.95 -7.99 6.18
N GLN A 413 -2.93 -6.70 5.86
CA GLN A 413 -1.94 -6.07 4.97
C GLN A 413 -0.65 -5.68 5.71
N ASP A 414 -0.69 -5.63 7.05
CA ASP A 414 0.46 -5.39 7.93
C ASP A 414 1.53 -6.50 7.78
N GLN A 415 2.77 -6.11 7.46
CA GLN A 415 3.87 -7.04 7.17
C GLN A 415 4.38 -7.79 8.41
N THR A 416 4.04 -7.35 9.63
CA THR A 416 4.45 -8.05 10.87
C THR A 416 3.74 -9.38 11.07
N GLY A 417 2.68 -9.65 10.30
CA GLY A 417 1.86 -10.84 10.43
C GLY A 417 0.93 -10.77 11.64
N ILE A 418 0.02 -11.74 11.72
CA ILE A 418 -0.98 -11.82 12.79
C ILE A 418 -0.61 -13.02 13.68
N PRO A 419 -0.44 -12.82 15.00
CA PRO A 419 -0.25 -13.91 15.94
C PRO A 419 -1.39 -14.92 15.90
N GLU A 420 -1.08 -16.20 16.18
CA GLU A 420 -2.10 -17.26 16.25
C GLU A 420 -3.17 -16.93 17.30
N GLY A 421 -4.43 -17.30 17.01
CA GLY A 421 -5.57 -17.10 17.92
C GLY A 421 -6.22 -15.71 17.86
N LEU A 422 -5.65 -14.77 17.11
CA LEU A 422 -6.20 -13.43 16.88
C LEU A 422 -7.04 -13.33 15.60
N ASP A 423 -7.73 -14.39 15.20
CA ASP A 423 -8.65 -14.34 14.05
C ASP A 423 -9.92 -13.55 14.37
N ASP A 424 -10.26 -12.59 13.51
CA ASP A 424 -11.40 -11.71 13.69
C ASP A 424 -12.72 -12.40 13.34
N PHE A 425 -13.79 -12.05 14.06
CA PHE A 425 -15.10 -12.68 13.90
C PHE A 425 -16.21 -11.64 14.01
N PHE A 426 -16.89 -11.36 12.89
CA PHE A 426 -18.02 -10.42 12.85
C PHE A 426 -19.38 -11.07 13.14
N GLN A 427 -19.42 -12.40 13.20
CA GLN A 427 -20.60 -13.16 13.57
C GLN A 427 -20.63 -13.37 15.09
N PRO A 428 -21.76 -13.70 15.72
CA PRO A 428 -23.11 -13.74 15.17
C PRO A 428 -23.67 -12.32 14.88
N GLY A 429 -24.86 -12.27 14.27
CA GLY A 429 -25.62 -11.03 14.07
C GLY A 429 -25.90 -10.68 12.62
N GLU A 430 -25.29 -11.38 11.65
CA GLU A 430 -25.74 -11.29 10.25
C GLU A 430 -26.11 -12.67 9.71
N LYS A 431 -27.28 -12.72 9.08
CA LYS A 431 -27.69 -13.89 8.32
C LYS A 431 -27.19 -13.82 6.89
N MET A 432 -26.51 -14.87 6.43
CA MET A 432 -26.16 -15.02 5.03
C MET A 432 -27.40 -15.41 4.21
N GLU A 433 -27.84 -14.54 3.31
CA GLU A 433 -29.01 -14.74 2.45
C GLU A 433 -28.65 -15.40 1.12
N PHE A 434 -27.41 -15.23 0.67
CA PHE A 434 -26.89 -15.80 -0.57
C PHE A 434 -25.36 -15.91 -0.54
N SER A 435 -24.83 -16.91 -1.24
CA SER A 435 -23.40 -17.03 -1.55
C SER A 435 -23.26 -17.62 -2.95
N GLY A 436 -22.31 -17.10 -3.72
CA GLY A 436 -21.95 -17.60 -5.06
C GLY A 436 -20.51 -17.27 -5.39
N GLU A 437 -19.96 -17.95 -6.39
CA GLU A 437 -18.59 -17.70 -6.85
C GLU A 437 -18.61 -16.78 -8.08
N THR A 438 -17.80 -15.72 -8.04
CA THR A 438 -17.65 -14.76 -9.13
C THR A 438 -16.23 -14.76 -9.65
N THR A 439 -16.07 -14.35 -10.90
CA THR A 439 -14.78 -14.25 -11.58
C THR A 439 -14.56 -12.86 -12.12
N ASP A 440 -13.33 -12.36 -11.98
CA ASP A 440 -12.86 -11.14 -12.63
C ASP A 440 -11.49 -11.42 -13.25
N ALA A 441 -11.44 -11.40 -14.59
CA ALA A 441 -10.31 -11.82 -15.41
C ALA A 441 -9.76 -13.23 -15.04
N ARG A 442 -8.77 -13.31 -14.14
CA ARG A 442 -8.12 -14.55 -13.70
C ARG A 442 -8.39 -14.89 -12.23
N TRP A 443 -9.12 -14.04 -11.50
CA TRP A 443 -9.31 -14.17 -10.06
C TRP A 443 -10.71 -14.67 -9.73
N LEU A 444 -10.77 -15.67 -8.85
CA LEU A 444 -12.03 -16.16 -8.29
C LEU A 444 -12.30 -15.48 -6.95
N HIS A 445 -13.55 -15.07 -6.76
CA HIS A 445 -14.04 -14.38 -5.57
C HIS A 445 -15.26 -15.09 -5.00
N ALA A 446 -15.40 -15.06 -3.68
CA ALA A 446 -16.65 -15.43 -3.03
C ALA A 446 -17.50 -14.17 -2.87
N PHE A 447 -18.69 -14.15 -3.48
CA PHE A 447 -19.68 -13.09 -3.34
C PHE A 447 -20.77 -13.56 -2.37
N ARG A 448 -21.13 -12.71 -1.41
CA ARG A 448 -22.14 -13.01 -0.38
C ARG A 448 -23.11 -11.86 -0.20
N ILE A 449 -24.33 -12.19 0.21
CA ILE A 449 -25.31 -11.22 0.72
C ILE A 449 -25.52 -11.51 2.20
N PHE A 450 -25.30 -10.49 3.03
CA PHE A 450 -25.60 -10.52 4.44
C PHE A 450 -26.77 -9.60 4.76
N ARG A 451 -27.68 -10.06 5.63
CA ARG A 451 -28.68 -9.24 6.29
C ARG A 451 -28.39 -9.20 7.77
N ASP A 452 -28.28 -8.01 8.32
CA ASP A 452 -28.18 -7.79 9.75
C ASP A 452 -29.49 -8.18 10.46
N GLU A 453 -29.40 -8.90 11.57
CA GLU A 453 -30.59 -9.42 12.25
C GLU A 453 -31.31 -8.36 13.10
N ASP A 454 -30.60 -7.34 13.59
CA ASP A 454 -31.16 -6.29 14.45
C ASP A 454 -31.65 -5.09 13.62
N SER A 455 -30.77 -4.49 12.81
CA SER A 455 -31.07 -3.32 11.98
C SER A 455 -31.82 -3.66 10.69
N GLY A 456 -31.76 -4.91 10.21
CA GLY A 456 -32.33 -5.33 8.94
C GLY A 456 -31.55 -4.85 7.70
N CYS A 457 -30.41 -4.17 7.89
CA CYS A 457 -29.57 -3.69 6.79
C CYS A 457 -29.05 -4.86 5.95
N VAL A 458 -28.99 -4.68 4.63
CA VAL A 458 -28.50 -5.68 3.68
C VAL A 458 -27.26 -5.15 2.96
N ARG A 459 -26.21 -5.97 2.95
CA ARG A 459 -24.94 -5.66 2.29
C ARG A 459 -24.48 -6.78 1.38
N PHE A 460 -23.79 -6.38 0.32
CA PHE A 460 -22.95 -7.26 -0.48
C PHE A 460 -21.55 -7.31 0.13
N GLU A 461 -20.93 -8.47 0.08
CA GLU A 461 -19.53 -8.68 0.44
C GLU A 461 -18.84 -9.50 -0.63
N VAL A 462 -17.63 -9.10 -1.00
CA VAL A 462 -16.75 -9.90 -1.85
C VAL A 462 -15.44 -10.14 -1.13
N THR A 463 -15.02 -11.41 -1.08
CA THR A 463 -13.71 -11.82 -0.55
C THR A 463 -12.95 -12.63 -1.62
N ALA A 464 -11.63 -12.73 -1.49
CA ALA A 464 -10.86 -13.64 -2.33
C ALA A 464 -11.33 -15.09 -2.09
N ARG A 465 -11.34 -15.94 -3.13
CA ARG A 465 -11.78 -17.33 -2.97
C ARG A 465 -10.72 -18.20 -2.27
N ARG A 466 -9.45 -17.90 -2.50
CA ARG A 466 -8.29 -18.66 -2.02
C ARG A 466 -7.17 -17.71 -1.58
N GLY A 467 -6.15 -18.27 -0.93
CA GLY A 467 -4.98 -17.53 -0.49
C GLY A 467 -5.16 -16.84 0.86
N PRO A 468 -4.15 -16.06 1.29
CA PRO A 468 -4.11 -15.43 2.60
C PRO A 468 -5.23 -14.38 2.80
N LEU A 469 -5.80 -13.85 1.71
CA LEU A 469 -6.84 -12.82 1.73
C LEU A 469 -8.28 -13.37 1.74
N LYS A 470 -8.46 -14.70 1.86
CA LYS A 470 -9.79 -15.34 1.73
C LYS A 470 -10.82 -14.88 2.77
N MET A 471 -10.36 -14.38 3.91
CA MET A 471 -11.18 -13.91 5.03
C MET A 471 -11.28 -12.38 5.09
N ILE A 472 -10.75 -11.68 4.08
CA ILE A 472 -10.70 -10.22 4.05
C ILE A 472 -11.69 -9.73 2.99
N PRO A 473 -12.57 -8.78 3.34
CA PRO A 473 -13.41 -8.14 2.34
C PRO A 473 -12.52 -7.36 1.38
N ILE A 474 -12.62 -7.67 0.09
CA ILE A 474 -12.06 -6.87 -1.00
C ILE A 474 -12.91 -5.60 -1.15
N TRP A 475 -14.23 -5.78 -1.15
CA TRP A 475 -15.17 -4.67 -1.10
C TRP A 475 -16.50 -5.07 -0.46
N THR A 476 -17.23 -4.07 0.02
CA THR A 476 -18.61 -4.20 0.50
C THR A 476 -19.48 -3.08 -0.07
N ALA A 477 -20.79 -3.30 -0.17
CA ALA A 477 -21.74 -2.26 -0.59
C ALA A 477 -23.07 -2.45 0.13
N PHE A 478 -23.68 -1.35 0.58
CA PHE A 478 -24.98 -1.37 1.23
C PHE A 478 -26.08 -1.20 0.18
N VAL A 479 -27.07 -2.10 0.22
CA VAL A 479 -28.04 -2.28 -0.88
C VAL A 479 -29.48 -2.41 -0.38
N THR A 480 -29.73 -2.13 0.89
CA THR A 480 -31.05 -2.21 1.54
C THR A 480 -32.12 -1.47 0.73
N GLN A 481 -31.82 -0.25 0.29
CA GLN A 481 -32.73 0.64 -0.44
C GLN A 481 -33.14 0.11 -1.82
N TYR A 482 -32.43 -0.88 -2.36
CA TYR A 482 -32.71 -1.45 -3.69
C TYR A 482 -33.51 -2.75 -3.62
N ILE A 483 -33.78 -3.26 -2.42
CA ILE A 483 -34.60 -4.46 -2.24
C ILE A 483 -36.01 -4.18 -2.76
N GLY A 484 -36.57 -5.15 -3.49
CA GLY A 484 -37.85 -4.98 -4.20
C GLY A 484 -37.78 -4.17 -5.51
N HIS A 485 -36.72 -3.40 -5.77
CA HIS A 485 -36.60 -2.61 -7.00
C HIS A 485 -36.19 -3.49 -8.20
N LYS A 486 -37.18 -4.06 -8.90
CA LYS A 486 -36.99 -5.00 -10.02
C LYS A 486 -36.08 -4.48 -11.15
N GLY A 487 -36.02 -3.16 -11.35
CA GLY A 487 -35.21 -2.52 -12.38
C GLY A 487 -33.75 -2.27 -11.99
N TRP A 488 -33.39 -2.42 -10.71
CA TRP A 488 -32.03 -2.13 -10.23
C TRP A 488 -31.03 -3.24 -10.63
N MET A 489 -31.48 -4.49 -10.72
CA MET A 489 -30.62 -5.64 -11.02
C MET A 489 -31.07 -6.36 -12.29
N LYS A 490 -30.20 -6.37 -13.30
CA LYS A 490 -30.49 -6.98 -14.61
C LYS A 490 -29.45 -8.03 -14.96
N ARG A 491 -29.92 -9.21 -15.43
CA ARG A 491 -29.04 -10.21 -16.05
C ARG A 491 -28.73 -9.74 -17.48
N VAL A 492 -27.44 -9.58 -17.79
CA VAL A 492 -26.95 -9.09 -19.10
C VAL A 492 -26.19 -10.15 -19.89
N GLY A 493 -25.93 -11.31 -19.28
CA GLY A 493 -25.34 -12.48 -19.92
C GLY A 493 -25.76 -13.78 -19.21
N PRO A 494 -25.29 -14.96 -19.65
CA PRO A 494 -25.66 -16.23 -19.04
C PRO A 494 -25.26 -16.28 -17.56
N ALA A 495 -24.10 -15.77 -17.16
CA ALA A 495 -23.70 -15.73 -15.75
C ALA A 495 -23.45 -14.31 -15.24
N THR A 496 -23.80 -13.28 -16.01
CA THR A 496 -23.44 -11.88 -15.67
C THR A 496 -24.67 -11.09 -15.24
N VAL A 497 -24.54 -10.45 -14.08
CA VAL A 497 -25.53 -9.56 -13.49
C VAL A 497 -24.96 -8.14 -13.44
N GLN A 498 -25.69 -7.19 -13.99
CA GLN A 498 -25.39 -5.77 -13.95
C GLN A 498 -26.30 -5.09 -12.91
N PHE A 499 -25.73 -4.18 -12.14
CA PHE A 499 -26.42 -3.39 -11.13
C PHE A 499 -26.69 -1.97 -11.65
N GLY A 500 -27.67 -1.30 -11.04
CA GLY A 500 -27.95 0.12 -11.25
C GLY A 500 -26.92 0.97 -10.52
N GLU A 501 -27.40 1.90 -9.71
CA GLU A 501 -26.54 2.67 -8.82
C GLU A 501 -25.99 1.76 -7.70
N LEU A 502 -24.68 1.63 -7.61
CA LEU A 502 -23.99 0.87 -6.57
C LEU A 502 -22.80 1.68 -6.09
N HIS A 503 -22.61 1.72 -4.77
CA HIS A 503 -21.48 2.40 -4.17
C HIS A 503 -20.64 1.39 -3.37
N PRO A 504 -19.60 0.81 -3.99
CA PRO A 504 -18.71 -0.14 -3.33
C PRO A 504 -17.60 0.56 -2.55
N TYR A 505 -17.40 0.13 -1.31
CA TYR A 505 -16.26 0.48 -0.46
C TYR A 505 -15.17 -0.56 -0.66
N ILE A 506 -14.00 -0.14 -1.14
CA ILE A 506 -12.90 -1.03 -1.54
C ILE A 506 -11.78 -0.98 -0.49
N PHE A 507 -11.36 -2.14 0.02
CA PHE A 507 -10.43 -2.28 1.13
C PHE A 507 -9.03 -2.78 0.74
N CYS A 508 -8.71 -2.75 -0.55
CA CYS A 508 -7.39 -3.08 -1.06
C CYS A 508 -6.99 -2.12 -2.17
N ASP A 509 -5.69 -1.83 -2.24
CA ASP A 509 -5.18 -0.93 -3.25
C ASP A 509 -5.19 -1.59 -4.64
N GLY A 510 -5.40 -0.77 -5.67
CA GLY A 510 -5.42 -1.20 -7.07
C GLY A 510 -6.62 -2.03 -7.54
N TYR A 511 -7.50 -2.50 -6.65
CA TYR A 511 -8.69 -3.25 -7.05
C TYR A 511 -9.77 -2.33 -7.62
N ARG A 512 -10.40 -2.76 -8.72
CA ARG A 512 -11.53 -2.06 -9.34
C ARG A 512 -12.68 -3.02 -9.51
N VAL A 513 -13.85 -2.68 -8.96
CA VAL A 513 -15.05 -3.48 -9.16
C VAL A 513 -15.40 -3.49 -10.66
N PRO A 514 -15.64 -4.67 -11.27
CA PRO A 514 -15.86 -4.77 -12.70
C PRO A 514 -17.02 -3.90 -13.18
N ARG A 515 -16.81 -3.23 -14.31
CA ARG A 515 -17.83 -2.40 -15.00
C ARG A 515 -18.03 -2.93 -16.41
N GLY A 516 -19.29 -2.93 -16.86
CA GLY A 516 -19.65 -3.29 -18.23
C GLY A 516 -19.36 -2.16 -19.22
N PRO A 517 -19.60 -2.36 -20.53
CA PRO A 517 -19.42 -1.33 -21.56
C PRO A 517 -20.25 -0.06 -21.32
N THR A 518 -21.34 -0.18 -20.57
CA THR A 518 -22.22 0.94 -20.17
C THR A 518 -21.67 1.76 -19.01
N GLY A 519 -20.50 1.40 -18.47
CA GLY A 519 -19.93 1.99 -17.26
C GLY A 519 -20.58 1.54 -15.95
N ARG A 520 -21.65 0.73 -16.01
CA ARG A 520 -22.33 0.21 -14.81
C ARG A 520 -21.60 -0.97 -14.21
N TYR A 521 -21.68 -1.10 -12.88
CA TYR A 521 -21.09 -2.22 -12.17
C TYR A 521 -21.73 -3.54 -12.57
N GLN A 522 -20.92 -4.57 -12.72
CA GLN A 522 -21.37 -5.91 -13.05
C GLN A 522 -20.56 -6.98 -12.32
N LEU A 523 -21.17 -8.13 -12.11
CA LEU A 523 -20.50 -9.32 -11.60
C LEU A 523 -20.79 -10.50 -12.52
N THR A 524 -19.74 -11.24 -12.84
CA THR A 524 -19.83 -12.47 -13.62
C THR A 524 -19.64 -13.64 -12.67
N PHE A 525 -20.68 -14.46 -12.53
CA PHE A 525 -20.66 -15.69 -11.76
C PHE A 525 -19.97 -16.81 -12.56
N THR A 526 -19.42 -17.79 -11.87
CA THR A 526 -18.86 -18.99 -12.53
C THR A 526 -19.97 -19.91 -13.05
N THR A 527 -21.17 -19.82 -12.48
CA THR A 527 -22.35 -20.57 -12.91
C THR A 527 -23.51 -19.64 -13.28
N ALA A 528 -24.28 -20.03 -14.29
CA ALA A 528 -25.50 -19.33 -14.68
C ALA A 528 -26.60 -19.44 -13.61
N GLU A 529 -26.59 -20.53 -12.84
CA GLU A 529 -27.52 -20.78 -11.75
C GLU A 529 -27.32 -19.80 -10.59
N ASP A 530 -26.08 -19.50 -10.21
CA ASP A 530 -25.80 -18.51 -9.16
C ASP A 530 -26.32 -17.12 -9.55
N ALA A 531 -26.12 -16.71 -10.81
CA ALA A 531 -26.64 -15.44 -11.32
C ALA A 531 -28.18 -15.37 -11.29
N GLN A 532 -28.86 -16.49 -11.55
CA GLN A 532 -30.32 -16.58 -11.47
C GLN A 532 -30.80 -16.58 -10.01
N THR A 533 -30.15 -17.37 -9.16
CA THR A 533 -30.48 -17.51 -7.74
C THR A 533 -30.26 -16.21 -6.99
N LEU A 534 -29.18 -15.47 -7.28
CA LEU A 534 -28.92 -14.13 -6.76
C LEU A 534 -30.15 -13.23 -6.95
N ARG A 535 -30.61 -13.09 -8.19
CA ARG A 535 -31.74 -12.22 -8.54
C ARG A 535 -33.02 -12.65 -7.83
N ALA A 536 -33.29 -13.96 -7.82
CA ALA A 536 -34.48 -14.52 -7.20
C ALA A 536 -34.48 -14.33 -5.67
N ARG A 537 -33.33 -14.53 -5.03
CA ARG A 537 -33.16 -14.39 -3.58
C ARG A 537 -33.19 -12.93 -3.15
N PHE A 538 -32.45 -12.04 -3.83
CA PHE A 538 -32.32 -10.63 -3.46
C PHE A 538 -33.67 -9.93 -3.31
N HIS A 539 -34.58 -10.10 -4.28
CA HIS A 539 -35.92 -9.49 -4.21
C HIS A 539 -36.86 -10.13 -3.19
N ARG A 540 -36.50 -11.30 -2.62
CA ARG A 540 -37.26 -12.00 -1.58
C ARG A 540 -36.69 -11.76 -0.18
N ILE A 541 -35.56 -11.05 -0.07
CA ILE A 541 -35.02 -10.69 1.24
C ILE A 541 -36.05 -9.80 1.92
N LYS A 542 -36.57 -10.27 3.05
CA LYS A 542 -37.41 -9.44 3.90
C LYS A 542 -36.51 -8.43 4.59
N THR A 543 -36.65 -7.16 4.21
CA THR A 543 -36.27 -6.02 5.03
C THR A 543 -37.40 -5.77 6.03
N ARG A 544 -37.09 -5.13 7.16
CA ARG A 544 -38.14 -4.68 8.07
C ARG A 544 -39.04 -3.64 7.43
#